data_AF-A0A957DL15-F1
#
_entry.id   AF-A0A957DL15-F1
#
_cell.length_a   1.000
_cell.length_b   1.000
_cell.length_c   1.000
_cell.angle_alpha   90.00
_cell.angle_beta   90.00
_cell.angle_gamma   90.00
#
_symmetry.space_group_name_H-M   'P 1'
#
loop_
_entity.id
_entity.type
_entity.pdbx_description
1 polymer ?
#
loop_
_entity_poly.entity_id
_entity_poly.type
_entity_poly.pdbx_seq_one_letter_code
_entity_poly.pdbx_strand_id
1 'polypeptide(L)'
;MAPLSKPGANRSLLGTLFRLRGKLTVRQFSREKGRIIGAIIVALVFGPMIIAAAVGTATGYRALEDHWPTALLGGVLVAMWFIWLGFPIIATAVNESADITRLLIFPISRRDLILSTLLGTLFDYPTYLVLPLFIAIFIGFGFSSIFPIVILAILLSYGHMVLIGQFITIAIGGILQSRRFRDIAIIFFSLLGSSCYFINLAFQSGLERFTDSLSLQEEEAFVETFANWQPLDTLQWFPTGAPARAVEQALAGAWLPALLWLLYSAVLLAAITWVWFQLMTRLATGGGFLVGGRPQAEKEKPVVQKAARRSVLNWLPEDLAMLVGKELRSVWRVPQRRVGMLQGVLIPFFMMGPFLFTGGNITGGVSAIPSWFGLSLPVYALFLFWVNSQNMLAWEGRGLPSLLLTPLPRWRIFLAKGLVFLLIAGTPFLIVSGLAIAALKSWVTTYGMFIGLGMGAASIAVTAVGSVLFPSPINLEAKRTRGSFQSGGNLKTGCAVVTIVPISIAVVNLPAGALLGVAYYFNLPWLGAVGAVFSLVYGAGILYAGCRLAGNLLQEREPELVATMKLPDD
;
A
#
# COMPACT_ATOMS: atom_id res chain seq x y z
N MET A 1 -2.20 46.37 14.80
CA MET A 1 -1.83 46.30 13.37
C MET A 1 -0.60 47.17 13.17
N ALA A 2 0.57 46.57 12.94
CA ALA A 2 1.81 47.28 12.60
C ALA A 2 2.12 47.04 11.12
N PRO A 3 2.55 48.06 10.36
CA PRO A 3 2.89 47.88 8.96
C PRO A 3 4.32 47.35 8.86
N LEU A 4 4.48 46.09 8.44
CA LEU A 4 5.79 45.57 8.06
C LEU A 4 5.68 44.92 6.68
N SER A 5 6.00 45.71 5.65
CA SER A 5 6.60 45.15 4.45
C SER A 5 7.62 46.14 3.90
N LYS A 6 8.88 45.99 4.34
CA LYS A 6 10.02 46.49 3.58
C LYS A 6 10.24 45.50 2.41
N PRO A 7 10.23 45.95 1.14
CA PRO A 7 10.28 45.07 -0.03
C PRO A 7 11.60 44.29 -0.22
N GLY A 8 12.61 44.52 0.62
CA GLY A 8 13.87 43.74 0.64
C GLY A 8 13.84 42.44 1.45
N ALA A 9 12.84 42.21 2.31
CA ALA A 9 12.79 41.06 3.21
C ALA A 9 12.22 39.76 2.57
N ASN A 10 11.54 39.84 1.43
CA ASN A 10 10.88 38.67 0.82
C ASN A 10 11.85 37.67 0.19
N ARG A 11 12.96 38.14 -0.39
CA ARG A 11 13.97 37.24 -1.00
C ARG A 11 14.70 36.40 0.05
N SER A 12 14.95 36.94 1.24
CA SER A 12 15.59 36.21 2.33
C SER A 12 14.66 35.16 2.98
N LEU A 13 13.35 35.41 3.02
CA LEU A 13 12.36 34.48 3.55
C LEU A 13 12.19 33.24 2.65
N LEU A 14 12.02 33.42 1.34
CA LEU A 14 11.92 32.31 0.38
C LEU A 14 13.17 31.42 0.40
N GLY A 15 14.36 32.04 0.39
CA GLY A 15 15.62 31.30 0.52
C GLY A 15 15.73 30.54 1.84
N THR A 16 15.22 31.12 2.94
CA THR A 16 15.18 30.47 4.26
C THR A 16 14.21 29.28 4.28
N LEU A 17 13.01 29.42 3.71
CA LEU A 17 12.03 28.33 3.59
C LEU A 17 12.57 27.19 2.72
N PHE A 18 13.25 27.52 1.64
CA PHE A 18 13.90 26.55 0.76
C PHE A 18 15.02 25.79 1.49
N ARG A 19 15.90 26.53 2.20
CA ARG A 19 16.96 25.94 3.01
C ARG A 19 16.41 25.10 4.16
N LEU A 20 15.31 25.54 4.78
CA LEU A 20 14.59 24.78 5.81
C LEU A 20 14.08 23.47 5.22
N ARG A 21 13.39 23.51 4.08
CA ARG A 21 12.85 22.31 3.42
C ARG A 21 13.95 21.35 3.01
N GLY A 22 15.01 21.83 2.36
CA GLY A 22 16.18 21.02 2.04
C GLY A 22 16.83 20.41 3.29
N LYS A 23 17.01 21.18 4.37
CA LYS A 23 17.52 20.65 5.64
C LYS A 23 16.58 19.63 6.28
N LEU A 24 15.26 19.83 6.20
CA LEU A 24 14.28 18.89 6.73
C LEU A 24 14.30 17.59 5.93
N THR A 25 14.35 17.64 4.59
CA THR A 25 14.49 16.46 3.73
C THR A 25 15.78 15.72 4.03
N VAL A 26 16.92 16.42 4.13
CA VAL A 26 18.20 15.77 4.48
C VAL A 26 18.17 15.18 5.90
N ARG A 27 17.61 15.91 6.87
CA ARG A 27 17.47 15.42 8.26
C ARG A 27 16.48 14.26 8.37
N GLN A 28 15.50 14.18 7.49
CA GLN A 28 14.56 13.08 7.39
C GLN A 28 15.29 11.77 7.11
N PHE A 29 16.29 11.80 6.22
CA PHE A 29 17.13 10.63 5.93
C PHE A 29 18.23 10.44 6.98
N SER A 30 18.89 11.51 7.46
CA SER A 30 20.03 11.36 8.35
C SER A 30 19.69 10.98 9.80
N ARG A 31 18.49 11.30 10.30
CA ARG A 31 18.07 10.92 11.67
C ARG A 31 17.61 9.47 11.78
N GLU A 32 17.00 8.92 10.74
CA GLU A 32 16.45 7.55 10.76
C GLU A 32 17.19 6.67 9.75
N LYS A 33 18.19 5.89 10.22
CA LYS A 33 18.94 4.93 9.39
C LYS A 33 18.00 3.98 8.61
N GLY A 34 16.84 3.66 9.17
CA GLY A 34 15.80 2.85 8.51
C GLY A 34 15.21 3.50 7.25
N ARG A 35 15.09 4.83 7.19
CA ARG A 35 14.60 5.54 5.99
C ARG A 35 15.61 5.51 4.85
N ILE A 36 16.91 5.59 5.15
CA ILE A 36 17.96 5.44 4.15
C ILE A 36 17.91 4.03 3.56
N ILE A 37 17.84 3.00 4.40
CA ILE A 37 17.74 1.61 3.95
C ILE A 37 16.46 1.41 3.12
N GLY A 38 15.33 1.94 3.57
CA GLY A 38 14.09 1.93 2.81
C GLY A 38 14.22 2.60 1.44
N ALA A 39 14.83 3.78 1.37
CA ALA A 39 15.08 4.48 0.10
C ALA A 39 16.01 3.69 -0.83
N ILE A 40 17.04 3.04 -0.29
CA ILE A 40 17.94 2.15 -1.06
C ILE A 40 17.17 0.96 -1.61
N ILE A 41 16.33 0.30 -0.81
CA ILE A 41 15.52 -0.84 -1.26
C ILE A 41 14.55 -0.40 -2.36
N VAL A 42 13.85 0.73 -2.17
CA VAL A 42 12.93 1.24 -3.19
C VAL A 42 13.71 1.60 -4.47
N ALA A 43 14.87 2.24 -4.36
CA ALA A 43 15.72 2.54 -5.52
C ALA A 43 16.23 1.26 -6.21
N LEU A 44 16.59 0.22 -5.46
CA LEU A 44 17.12 -1.03 -6.01
C LEU A 44 16.02 -1.88 -6.67
N VAL A 45 14.79 -1.83 -6.15
CA VAL A 45 13.65 -2.57 -6.70
C VAL A 45 12.98 -1.82 -7.85
N PHE A 46 12.63 -0.55 -7.65
CA PHE A 46 11.90 0.25 -8.64
C PHE A 46 12.80 0.97 -9.63
N GLY A 47 14.04 1.29 -9.26
CA GLY A 47 14.99 1.99 -10.13
C GLY A 47 15.25 1.24 -11.45
N PRO A 48 15.57 -0.07 -11.43
CA PRO A 48 15.73 -0.85 -12.66
C PRO A 48 14.46 -0.86 -13.52
N MET A 49 13.27 -0.96 -12.92
CA MET A 49 12.00 -0.94 -13.65
C MET A 49 11.78 0.41 -14.36
N ILE A 50 12.06 1.51 -13.67
CA ILE A 50 11.92 2.86 -14.22
C ILE A 50 12.95 3.12 -15.31
N ILE A 51 14.20 2.70 -15.12
CA ILE A 51 15.26 2.82 -16.13
C ILE A 51 14.90 1.96 -17.35
N ALA A 52 14.43 0.73 -17.14
CA ALA A 52 13.96 -0.12 -18.24
C ALA A 52 12.78 0.50 -18.99
N ALA A 53 11.81 1.09 -18.29
CA ALA A 53 10.71 1.82 -18.91
C ALA A 53 11.19 3.07 -19.67
N ALA A 54 12.18 3.81 -19.15
CA ALA A 54 12.78 4.94 -19.84
C ALA A 54 13.55 4.52 -21.09
N VAL A 55 14.32 3.43 -21.04
CA VAL A 55 15.02 2.89 -22.19
C VAL A 55 14.02 2.33 -23.22
N GLY A 56 13.01 1.60 -22.77
CA GLY A 56 11.95 1.06 -23.63
C GLY A 56 11.12 2.15 -24.32
N THR A 57 10.80 3.23 -23.61
CA THR A 57 10.09 4.37 -24.22
C THR A 57 11.00 5.17 -25.15
N ALA A 58 12.27 5.41 -24.78
CA ALA A 58 13.24 6.08 -25.65
C ALA A 58 13.49 5.32 -26.96
N THR A 59 13.59 4.00 -26.88
CA THR A 59 13.70 3.12 -28.06
C THR A 59 12.42 3.15 -28.87
N GLY A 60 11.25 3.05 -28.23
CA GLY A 60 9.95 3.19 -28.89
C GLY A 60 9.79 4.52 -29.65
N TYR A 61 10.22 5.64 -29.07
CA TYR A 61 10.17 6.95 -29.74
C TYR A 61 11.01 7.05 -31.01
N ARG A 62 12.04 6.20 -31.16
CA ARG A 62 12.98 6.23 -32.29
C ARG A 62 12.76 5.11 -33.30
N ALA A 63 12.30 3.96 -32.83
CA ALA A 63 12.21 2.74 -33.62
C ALA A 63 10.81 2.47 -34.16
N LEU A 64 9.76 3.04 -33.54
CA LEU A 64 8.40 2.93 -34.06
C LEU A 64 8.23 3.85 -35.27
N GLU A 65 7.50 3.36 -36.26
CA GLU A 65 7.21 4.08 -37.51
C GLU A 65 5.91 4.89 -37.39
N ASP A 66 5.74 5.87 -38.29
CA ASP A 66 4.56 6.72 -38.43
C ASP A 66 4.12 7.48 -37.17
N HIS A 67 2.86 7.32 -36.75
CA HIS A 67 2.22 8.05 -35.65
C HIS A 67 2.44 7.40 -34.26
N TRP A 68 3.04 6.21 -34.23
CA TRP A 68 3.25 5.46 -32.99
C TRP A 68 4.21 6.11 -31.98
N PRO A 69 5.31 6.78 -32.38
CA PRO A 69 6.18 7.49 -31.44
C PRO A 69 5.44 8.55 -30.61
N THR A 70 4.57 9.33 -31.24
CA THR A 70 3.82 10.42 -30.60
C THR A 70 2.61 9.88 -29.83
N ALA A 71 1.99 8.81 -30.31
CA ALA A 71 0.97 8.06 -29.57
C ALA A 71 1.53 7.48 -28.27
N LEU A 72 2.72 6.85 -28.32
CA LEU A 72 3.42 6.35 -27.15
C LEU A 72 3.75 7.47 -26.17
N LEU A 73 4.22 8.62 -26.68
CA LEU A 73 4.50 9.82 -25.86
C LEU A 73 3.24 10.28 -25.12
N GLY A 74 2.11 10.38 -25.82
CA GLY A 74 0.82 10.73 -25.21
C GLY A 74 0.40 9.73 -24.13
N GLY A 75 0.53 8.43 -24.42
CA GLY A 75 0.25 7.36 -23.46
C GLY A 75 1.09 7.46 -22.19
N VAL A 76 2.40 7.65 -22.33
CA VAL A 76 3.35 7.79 -21.21
C VAL A 76 3.02 9.02 -20.37
N LEU A 77 2.83 10.18 -21.00
CA LEU A 77 2.55 11.44 -20.29
C LEU A 77 1.20 11.43 -19.57
N VAL A 78 0.16 10.82 -20.17
CA VAL A 78 -1.16 10.68 -19.53
C VAL A 78 -1.11 9.65 -18.40
N ALA A 79 -0.44 8.52 -18.58
CA ALA A 79 -0.26 7.52 -17.54
C ALA A 79 0.48 8.11 -16.32
N MET A 80 1.57 8.85 -16.54
CA MET A 80 2.30 9.55 -15.48
C MET A 80 1.41 10.57 -14.74
N TRP A 81 0.55 11.30 -15.45
CA TRP A 81 -0.39 12.22 -14.84
C TRP A 81 -1.42 11.51 -13.94
N PHE A 82 -1.97 10.38 -14.37
CA PHE A 82 -2.84 9.54 -13.53
C PHE A 82 -2.12 8.96 -12.32
N ILE A 83 -0.85 8.55 -12.47
CA ILE A 83 -0.02 8.12 -11.34
C ILE A 83 0.12 9.26 -10.33
N TRP A 84 0.35 10.50 -10.78
CA TRP A 84 0.43 11.68 -9.91
C TRP A 84 -0.91 12.06 -9.27
N LEU A 85 -2.03 11.71 -9.90
CA LEU A 85 -3.37 11.84 -9.33
C LEU A 85 -3.56 10.88 -8.14
N GLY A 86 -3.10 9.62 -8.26
CA GLY A 86 -3.16 8.64 -7.17
C GLY A 86 -2.09 8.80 -6.10
N PHE A 87 -0.93 9.35 -6.46
CA PHE A 87 0.27 9.37 -5.62
C PHE A 87 0.05 10.00 -4.24
N PRO A 88 -0.57 11.20 -4.08
CA PRO A 88 -0.79 11.79 -2.76
C PRO A 88 -1.57 10.88 -1.81
N ILE A 89 -2.49 10.07 -2.34
CA ILE A 89 -3.34 9.20 -1.52
C ILE A 89 -2.50 8.09 -0.88
N ILE A 90 -1.56 7.52 -1.64
CA ILE A 90 -0.63 6.48 -1.17
C ILE A 90 0.48 7.10 -0.31
N ALA A 91 1.03 8.22 -0.77
CA ALA A 91 2.24 8.82 -0.24
C ALA A 91 2.04 9.63 1.04
N THR A 92 0.80 9.96 1.44
CA THR A 92 0.56 10.61 2.75
C THR A 92 1.09 9.81 3.94
N ALA A 93 1.28 8.49 3.79
CA ALA A 93 1.93 7.64 4.80
C ALA A 93 3.46 7.70 4.77
N VAL A 94 4.07 8.13 3.67
CA VAL A 94 5.53 8.11 3.43
C VAL A 94 6.13 9.52 3.49
N ASN A 95 5.39 10.51 3.00
CA ASN A 95 5.82 11.88 2.88
C ASN A 95 5.29 12.68 4.09
N GLU A 96 6.08 12.70 5.16
CA GLU A 96 5.93 13.68 6.26
C GLU A 96 6.23 15.13 5.81
N SER A 97 6.46 15.35 4.51
CA SER A 97 6.89 16.62 3.92
C SER A 97 5.86 17.72 4.19
N ALA A 98 6.24 18.61 5.10
CA ALA A 98 5.68 19.93 5.32
C ALA A 98 4.14 19.98 5.24
N ASP A 99 3.49 19.47 6.28
CA ASP A 99 2.11 19.85 6.55
C ASP A 99 2.01 21.37 6.59
N ILE A 100 1.43 21.93 5.53
CA ILE A 100 1.34 23.38 5.30
C ILE A 100 0.61 24.05 6.47
N THR A 101 -0.26 23.33 7.18
CA THR A 101 -0.96 23.84 8.36
C THR A 101 -0.02 24.19 9.52
N ARG A 102 1.17 23.58 9.61
CA ARG A 102 2.20 23.97 10.59
C ARG A 102 2.86 25.29 10.23
N LEU A 103 2.97 25.59 8.94
CA LEU A 103 3.51 26.85 8.43
C LEU A 103 2.49 28.00 8.52
N LEU A 104 1.19 27.69 8.54
CA LEU A 104 0.11 28.68 8.73
C LEU A 104 0.16 29.39 10.10
N ILE A 105 0.88 28.83 11.08
CA ILE A 105 1.09 29.46 12.40
C ILE A 105 2.04 30.67 12.28
N PHE A 106 2.93 30.67 11.28
CA PHE A 106 3.85 31.76 11.05
C PHE A 106 3.22 32.82 10.13
N PRO A 107 3.54 34.12 10.33
CA PRO A 107 3.04 35.21 9.49
C PRO A 107 3.76 35.23 8.13
N ILE A 108 3.59 34.19 7.33
CA ILE A 108 4.16 34.04 5.99
C ILE A 108 3.15 34.59 4.97
N SER A 109 3.64 35.32 3.96
CA SER A 109 2.77 35.82 2.90
C SER A 109 2.19 34.65 2.09
N ARG A 110 0.94 34.78 1.64
CA ARG A 110 0.25 33.73 0.87
C ARG A 110 1.02 33.33 -0.39
N ARG A 111 1.65 34.31 -1.05
CA ARG A 111 2.45 34.11 -2.26
C ARG A 111 3.70 33.27 -1.95
N ASP A 112 4.37 33.54 -0.83
CA ASP A 112 5.56 32.79 -0.43
C ASP A 112 5.22 31.36 0.01
N LEU A 113 4.07 31.17 0.67
CA LEU A 113 3.59 29.83 1.03
C LEU A 113 3.32 28.97 -0.22
N ILE A 114 2.71 29.58 -1.23
CA ILE A 114 2.40 28.92 -2.51
C ILE A 114 3.67 28.61 -3.29
N LEU A 115 4.56 29.59 -3.44
CA LEU A 115 5.83 29.41 -4.13
C LEU A 115 6.70 28.37 -3.42
N SER A 116 6.78 28.40 -2.09
CA SER A 116 7.54 27.41 -1.33
C SER A 116 6.93 26.01 -1.39
N THR A 117 5.61 25.89 -1.55
CA THR A 117 4.94 24.61 -1.76
C THR A 117 5.26 24.05 -3.15
N LEU A 118 5.10 24.87 -4.20
CA LEU A 118 5.39 24.46 -5.59
C LEU A 118 6.87 24.15 -5.80
N LEU A 119 7.77 25.06 -5.41
CA LEU A 119 9.22 24.84 -5.51
C LEU A 119 9.68 23.68 -4.63
N GLY A 120 8.98 23.45 -3.53
CA GLY A 120 9.26 22.33 -2.65
C GLY A 120 9.03 20.96 -3.31
N THR A 121 8.14 20.87 -4.30
CA THR A 121 7.88 19.62 -5.03
C THR A 121 9.03 19.17 -5.93
N LEU A 122 9.93 20.09 -6.28
CA LEU A 122 11.15 19.75 -7.03
C LEU A 122 12.08 18.83 -6.23
N PHE A 123 11.95 18.79 -4.90
CA PHE A 123 12.71 17.92 -4.01
C PHE A 123 11.93 16.69 -3.56
N ASP A 124 10.73 16.48 -4.09
CA ASP A 124 9.95 15.31 -3.71
C ASP A 124 10.49 14.07 -4.45
N TYR A 125 10.48 12.93 -3.75
CA TYR A 125 10.95 11.65 -4.28
C TYR A 125 10.41 11.27 -5.68
N PRO A 126 9.11 11.46 -5.98
CA PRO A 126 8.55 11.12 -7.29
C PRO A 126 9.16 11.92 -8.45
N THR A 127 9.57 13.16 -8.21
CA THR A 127 10.17 14.02 -9.25
C THR A 127 11.45 13.38 -9.78
N TYR A 128 12.28 12.82 -8.90
CA TYR A 128 13.51 12.12 -9.30
C TYR A 128 13.22 10.79 -10.01
N LEU A 129 12.14 10.09 -9.64
CA LEU A 129 11.73 8.85 -10.30
C LEU A 129 11.23 9.07 -11.73
N VAL A 130 10.67 10.22 -12.04
CA VAL A 130 10.14 10.53 -13.38
C VAL A 130 11.18 11.14 -14.32
N LEU A 131 12.26 11.70 -13.76
CA LEU A 131 13.33 12.33 -14.53
C LEU A 131 13.91 11.44 -15.66
N PRO A 132 14.16 10.12 -15.47
CA PRO A 132 14.56 9.23 -16.55
C PRO A 132 13.58 9.19 -17.74
N LEU A 133 12.27 9.24 -17.48
CA LEU A 133 11.25 9.25 -18.54
C LEU A 133 11.24 10.57 -19.32
N PHE A 134 11.47 11.71 -18.67
CA PHE A 134 11.64 12.98 -19.38
C PHE A 134 12.93 13.03 -20.20
N ILE A 135 14.03 12.44 -19.67
CA ILE A 135 15.26 12.26 -20.44
C ILE A 135 14.99 11.38 -21.66
N ALA A 136 14.21 10.30 -21.54
CA ALA A 136 13.83 9.45 -22.66
C ALA A 136 13.09 10.23 -23.76
N ILE A 137 12.16 11.12 -23.40
CA ILE A 137 11.45 12.00 -24.35
C ILE A 137 12.44 12.95 -25.05
N PHE A 138 13.36 13.55 -24.28
CA PHE A 138 14.39 14.43 -24.84
C PHE A 138 15.35 13.67 -25.77
N ILE A 139 15.73 12.44 -25.44
CA ILE A 139 16.54 11.58 -26.30
C ILE A 139 15.77 11.20 -27.58
N GLY A 140 14.46 10.91 -27.47
CA GLY A 140 13.60 10.56 -28.59
C GLY A 140 13.41 11.70 -29.58
N PHE A 141 13.05 12.89 -29.10
CA PHE A 141 12.60 14.01 -29.95
C PHE A 141 13.49 15.26 -29.89
N GLY A 142 14.36 15.39 -28.90
CA GLY A 142 15.10 16.64 -28.61
C GLY A 142 16.25 16.97 -29.55
N PHE A 143 16.72 16.01 -30.37
CA PHE A 143 17.76 16.25 -31.38
C PHE A 143 17.21 16.70 -32.75
N SER A 144 15.90 16.98 -32.83
CA SER A 144 15.24 17.44 -34.05
C SER A 144 15.02 18.96 -34.03
N SER A 145 14.63 19.54 -35.17
CA SER A 145 14.33 20.98 -35.28
C SER A 145 13.21 21.45 -34.34
N ILE A 146 12.39 20.54 -33.81
CA ILE A 146 11.28 20.84 -32.90
C ILE A 146 11.67 20.90 -31.41
N PHE A 147 12.96 20.88 -31.10
CA PHE A 147 13.47 20.91 -29.71
C PHE A 147 12.79 21.96 -28.80
N PRO A 148 12.43 23.19 -29.23
CA PRO A 148 11.81 24.17 -28.33
C PRO A 148 10.42 23.71 -27.88
N ILE A 149 9.67 23.07 -28.78
CA ILE A 149 8.33 22.55 -28.51
C ILE A 149 8.43 21.36 -27.55
N VAL A 150 9.40 20.48 -27.73
CA VAL A 150 9.64 19.34 -26.84
C VAL A 150 9.96 19.81 -25.41
N ILE A 151 10.81 20.83 -25.26
CA ILE A 151 11.13 21.39 -23.93
C ILE A 151 9.89 21.99 -23.29
N LEU A 152 9.11 22.79 -24.02
CA LEU A 152 7.87 23.38 -23.51
C LEU A 152 6.84 22.30 -23.14
N ALA A 153 6.72 21.25 -23.96
CA ALA A 153 5.84 20.12 -23.70
C ALA A 153 6.21 19.38 -22.41
N ILE A 154 7.50 19.13 -22.18
CA ILE A 154 8.00 18.53 -20.93
C ILE A 154 7.70 19.43 -19.73
N LEU A 155 8.00 20.73 -19.83
CA LEU A 155 7.79 21.68 -18.74
C LEU A 155 6.31 21.83 -18.36
N LEU A 156 5.41 21.95 -19.35
CA LEU A 156 3.97 22.02 -19.11
C LEU A 156 3.44 20.70 -18.54
N SER A 157 3.89 19.56 -19.06
CA SER A 157 3.49 18.25 -18.55
C SER A 157 3.92 18.05 -17.10
N TYR A 158 5.16 18.40 -16.76
CA TYR A 158 5.64 18.38 -15.38
C TYR A 158 4.84 19.32 -14.47
N GLY A 159 4.54 20.54 -14.95
CA GLY A 159 3.68 21.49 -14.24
C GLY A 159 2.31 20.90 -13.91
N HIS A 160 1.66 20.24 -14.88
CA HIS A 160 0.38 19.55 -14.68
C HIS A 160 0.47 18.44 -13.64
N MET A 161 1.51 17.61 -13.70
CA MET A 161 1.75 16.53 -12.74
C MET A 161 1.89 17.09 -11.31
N VAL A 162 2.77 18.08 -11.12
CA VAL A 162 2.98 18.71 -9.80
C VAL A 162 1.69 19.32 -9.26
N LEU A 163 0.98 20.09 -10.09
CA LEU A 163 -0.21 20.81 -9.65
C LEU A 163 -1.38 19.88 -9.36
N ILE A 164 -1.59 18.80 -10.12
CA ILE A 164 -2.65 17.85 -9.82
C ILE A 164 -2.42 17.14 -8.47
N GLY A 165 -1.17 16.79 -8.18
CA GLY A 165 -0.80 16.21 -6.88
C GLY A 165 -1.07 17.15 -5.71
N GLN A 166 -0.70 18.43 -5.85
CA GLN A 166 -0.98 19.46 -4.84
C GLN A 166 -2.48 19.77 -4.72
N PHE A 167 -3.19 19.80 -5.85
CA PHE A 167 -4.64 19.99 -5.91
C PHE A 167 -5.38 18.91 -5.12
N ILE A 168 -5.03 17.64 -5.34
CA ILE A 168 -5.67 16.52 -4.65
C ILE A 168 -5.36 16.51 -3.17
N THR A 169 -4.11 16.81 -2.80
CA THR A 169 -3.70 16.92 -1.40
C THR A 169 -4.53 17.96 -0.65
N ILE A 170 -4.80 19.10 -1.29
CA ILE A 170 -5.62 20.17 -0.71
C ILE A 170 -7.10 19.87 -0.77
N ALA A 171 -7.62 19.37 -1.89
CA ALA A 171 -9.06 19.12 -2.07
C ALA A 171 -9.55 18.02 -1.13
N ILE A 172 -8.78 16.94 -1.03
CA ILE A 172 -9.11 15.72 -0.28
C ILE A 172 -8.42 15.71 1.09
N GLY A 173 -7.64 16.73 1.45
CA GLY A 173 -6.87 16.77 2.70
C GLY A 173 -7.68 16.47 3.96
N GLY A 174 -8.94 16.91 4.02
CA GLY A 174 -9.85 16.61 5.13
C GLY A 174 -10.25 15.13 5.18
N ILE A 175 -10.47 14.51 4.02
CA ILE A 175 -10.71 13.06 3.94
C ILE A 175 -9.42 12.26 4.17
N LEU A 176 -8.27 12.71 3.68
CA LEU A 176 -6.96 12.06 3.89
C LEU A 176 -6.57 12.05 5.38
N GLN A 177 -7.01 13.05 6.14
CA GLN A 177 -6.88 13.07 7.59
C GLN A 177 -7.84 12.08 8.30
N SER A 178 -8.91 11.65 7.63
CA SER A 178 -9.79 10.62 8.15
C SER A 178 -9.09 9.26 8.12
N ARG A 179 -8.95 8.66 9.31
CA ARG A 179 -8.40 7.31 9.48
C ARG A 179 -9.10 6.29 8.58
N ARG A 180 -10.42 6.38 8.44
CA ARG A 180 -11.23 5.43 7.66
C ARG A 180 -10.88 5.46 6.18
N PHE A 181 -10.69 6.65 5.61
CA PHE A 181 -10.41 6.78 4.19
C PHE A 181 -9.00 6.32 3.84
N ARG A 182 -8.00 6.66 4.66
CA ARG A 182 -6.63 6.18 4.46
C ARG A 182 -6.57 4.65 4.51
N ASP A 183 -7.25 4.04 5.47
CA ASP A 183 -7.34 2.59 5.60
C ASP A 183 -8.01 1.96 4.35
N ILE A 184 -9.10 2.54 3.85
CA ILE A 184 -9.76 2.10 2.59
C ILE A 184 -8.85 2.30 1.39
N ALA A 185 -8.13 3.43 1.31
CA ALA A 185 -7.23 3.71 0.20
C ALA A 185 -6.07 2.73 0.14
N ILE A 186 -5.49 2.35 1.29
CA ILE A 186 -4.45 1.31 1.35
C ILE A 186 -5.00 -0.01 0.79
N ILE A 187 -6.23 -0.41 1.17
CA ILE A 187 -6.86 -1.62 0.61
C ILE A 187 -7.05 -1.47 -0.90
N PHE A 188 -7.64 -0.35 -1.34
CA PHE A 188 -7.94 -0.09 -2.74
C PHE A 188 -6.69 -0.08 -3.61
N PHE A 189 -5.64 0.63 -3.21
CA PHE A 189 -4.38 0.66 -3.96
C PHE A 189 -3.59 -0.64 -3.86
N SER A 190 -3.67 -1.35 -2.73
CA SER A 190 -3.13 -2.71 -2.63
C SER A 190 -3.83 -3.63 -3.62
N LEU A 191 -5.16 -3.55 -3.71
CA LEU A 191 -5.99 -4.32 -4.64
C LEU A 191 -5.73 -3.92 -6.10
N LEU A 192 -5.57 -2.62 -6.36
CA LEU A 192 -5.33 -2.09 -7.70
C LEU A 192 -3.91 -2.42 -8.18
N GLY A 193 -2.90 -2.27 -7.32
CA GLY A 193 -1.52 -2.64 -7.62
C GLY A 193 -1.36 -4.13 -7.87
N SER A 194 -2.07 -4.96 -7.12
CA SER A 194 -2.12 -6.39 -7.36
C SER A 194 -3.03 -6.76 -8.55
N SER A 195 -4.03 -5.94 -8.91
CA SER A 195 -4.76 -6.09 -10.17
C SER A 195 -3.93 -5.77 -11.40
N CYS A 196 -2.85 -4.98 -11.30
CA CYS A 196 -1.92 -4.80 -12.42
C CYS A 196 -1.31 -6.14 -12.86
N TYR A 197 -1.10 -7.09 -11.94
CA TYR A 197 -0.70 -8.44 -12.30
C TYR A 197 -1.78 -9.17 -13.10
N PHE A 198 -3.05 -9.03 -12.71
CA PHE A 198 -4.17 -9.59 -13.48
C PHE A 198 -4.38 -8.91 -14.82
N ILE A 199 -4.18 -7.60 -14.91
CA ILE A 199 -4.25 -6.85 -16.17
C ILE A 199 -3.11 -7.31 -17.08
N ASN A 200 -1.89 -7.44 -16.55
CA ASN A 200 -0.76 -7.95 -17.32
C ASN A 200 -1.01 -9.39 -17.80
N LEU A 201 -1.49 -10.26 -16.91
CA LEU A 201 -1.83 -11.65 -17.27
C LEU A 201 -2.97 -11.70 -18.30
N ALA A 202 -4.04 -10.93 -18.12
CA ALA A 202 -5.15 -10.86 -19.06
C ALA A 202 -4.72 -10.25 -20.39
N PHE A 203 -3.79 -9.29 -20.38
CA PHE A 203 -3.21 -8.71 -21.58
C PHE A 203 -2.31 -9.71 -22.31
N GLN A 204 -1.42 -10.42 -21.60
CA GLN A 204 -0.56 -11.46 -22.16
C GLN A 204 -1.40 -12.62 -22.72
N SER A 205 -2.31 -13.17 -21.92
CA SER A 205 -3.20 -14.25 -22.35
C SER A 205 -4.19 -13.80 -23.42
N GLY A 206 -4.57 -12.52 -23.45
CA GLY A 206 -5.37 -11.94 -24.51
C GLY A 206 -4.57 -11.86 -25.80
N LEU A 207 -3.35 -11.32 -25.74
CA LEU A 207 -2.45 -11.17 -26.87
C LEU A 207 -2.13 -12.54 -27.51
N GLU A 208 -1.79 -13.55 -26.70
CA GLU A 208 -1.53 -14.92 -27.15
C GLU A 208 -2.75 -15.55 -27.86
N ARG A 209 -3.97 -15.36 -27.32
CA ARG A 209 -5.20 -15.86 -27.96
C ARG A 209 -5.50 -15.12 -29.26
N PHE A 210 -5.26 -13.82 -29.30
CA PHE A 210 -5.48 -13.03 -30.50
C PHE A 210 -4.50 -13.43 -31.60
N THR A 211 -3.23 -13.68 -31.27
CA THR A 211 -2.25 -14.21 -32.24
C THR A 211 -2.57 -15.63 -32.70
N ASP A 212 -3.12 -16.49 -31.83
CA ASP A 212 -3.43 -17.89 -32.19
C ASP A 212 -4.78 -18.06 -32.94
N SER A 213 -5.71 -17.11 -32.83
CA SER A 213 -7.05 -17.20 -33.43
C SER A 213 -7.20 -16.47 -34.77
N LEU A 214 -6.23 -15.66 -35.17
CA LEU A 214 -6.26 -14.97 -36.45
C LEU A 214 -5.78 -15.91 -37.56
N SER A 215 -6.65 -16.14 -38.55
CA SER A 215 -6.20 -16.62 -39.86
C SER A 215 -5.33 -15.54 -40.53
N LEU A 216 -4.37 -15.93 -41.38
CA LEU A 216 -3.43 -15.01 -42.07
C LEU A 216 -4.11 -13.78 -42.72
N GLN A 217 -5.41 -13.88 -43.04
CA GLN A 217 -6.20 -12.83 -43.69
C GLN A 217 -6.87 -11.86 -42.70
N GLU A 218 -7.17 -12.29 -41.47
CA GLU A 218 -7.68 -11.42 -40.40
C GLU A 218 -6.53 -10.73 -39.66
N GLU A 219 -5.33 -11.31 -39.67
CA GLU A 219 -4.11 -10.68 -39.18
C GLU A 219 -3.81 -9.39 -39.96
N GLU A 220 -3.95 -9.41 -41.29
CA GLU A 220 -3.82 -8.20 -42.12
C GLU A 220 -4.88 -7.14 -41.78
N ALA A 221 -6.16 -7.52 -41.65
CA ALA A 221 -7.24 -6.60 -41.31
C ALA A 221 -7.12 -6.01 -39.89
N PHE A 222 -6.63 -6.78 -38.92
CA PHE A 222 -6.37 -6.30 -37.57
C PHE A 222 -5.11 -5.45 -37.50
N VAL A 223 -4.03 -5.83 -38.17
CA VAL A 223 -2.83 -4.99 -38.30
C VAL A 223 -3.21 -3.68 -38.95
N GLU A 224 -4.08 -3.67 -39.97
CA GLU A 224 -4.64 -2.43 -40.52
C GLU A 224 -5.51 -1.67 -39.50
N THR A 225 -6.40 -2.35 -38.76
CA THR A 225 -7.26 -1.68 -37.76
C THR A 225 -6.46 -1.08 -36.61
N PHE A 226 -5.43 -1.79 -36.14
CA PHE A 226 -4.54 -1.37 -35.08
C PHE A 226 -3.56 -0.30 -35.58
N ALA A 227 -2.99 -0.46 -36.78
CA ALA A 227 -2.19 0.57 -37.43
C ALA A 227 -2.98 1.85 -37.70
N ASN A 228 -4.30 1.75 -37.93
CA ASN A 228 -5.19 2.90 -38.07
C ASN A 228 -5.72 3.44 -36.73
N TRP A 229 -5.51 2.73 -35.61
CA TRP A 229 -5.93 3.22 -34.31
C TRP A 229 -5.02 4.35 -33.85
N GLN A 230 -5.59 5.54 -33.70
CA GLN A 230 -4.89 6.73 -33.22
C GLN A 230 -5.29 7.00 -31.76
N PRO A 231 -4.69 6.33 -30.76
CA PRO A 231 -5.05 6.54 -29.36
C PRO A 231 -4.81 8.00 -28.93
N LEU A 232 -3.88 8.70 -29.60
CA LEU A 232 -3.62 10.11 -29.35
C LEU A 232 -4.85 11.01 -29.56
N ASP A 233 -5.78 10.67 -30.45
CA ASP A 233 -7.01 11.46 -30.66
C ASP A 233 -7.93 11.46 -29.43
N THR A 234 -7.88 10.40 -28.64
CA THR A 234 -8.59 10.33 -27.35
C THR A 234 -7.76 10.95 -26.23
N LEU A 235 -6.44 10.71 -26.24
CA LEU A 235 -5.54 11.13 -25.17
C LEU A 235 -5.24 12.63 -25.20
N GLN A 236 -5.33 13.30 -26.35
CA GLN A 236 -5.02 14.72 -26.53
C GLN A 236 -5.86 15.67 -25.65
N TRP A 237 -7.04 15.23 -25.21
CA TRP A 237 -7.93 16.01 -24.34
C TRP A 237 -7.52 16.00 -22.87
N PHE A 238 -6.58 15.13 -22.48
CA PHE A 238 -6.04 15.13 -21.13
C PHE A 238 -4.95 16.21 -20.98
N PRO A 239 -4.72 16.73 -19.75
CA PRO A 239 -3.80 17.84 -19.52
C PRO A 239 -2.38 17.65 -20.06
N THR A 240 -1.87 16.43 -19.95
CA THR A 240 -0.54 16.03 -20.43
C THR A 240 -0.55 15.37 -21.82
N GLY A 241 -1.73 15.07 -22.38
CA GLY A 241 -1.88 14.60 -23.75
C GLY A 241 -1.81 15.72 -24.79
N ALA A 242 -2.31 16.92 -24.47
CA ALA A 242 -2.19 18.10 -25.34
C ALA A 242 -0.73 18.47 -25.70
N PRO A 243 0.24 18.45 -24.75
CA PRO A 243 1.66 18.56 -25.06
C PRO A 243 2.19 17.50 -26.04
N ALA A 244 1.69 16.26 -25.98
CA ALA A 244 2.09 15.21 -26.92
C ALA A 244 1.57 15.48 -28.35
N ARG A 245 0.31 15.93 -28.47
CA ARG A 245 -0.27 16.38 -29.75
C ARG A 245 0.49 17.57 -30.34
N ALA A 246 0.98 18.49 -29.49
CA ALA A 246 1.83 19.59 -29.95
C ALA A 246 3.15 19.09 -30.56
N VAL A 247 3.80 18.08 -29.96
CA VAL A 247 5.02 17.46 -30.49
C VAL A 247 4.76 16.81 -31.84
N GLU A 248 3.65 16.08 -31.99
CA GLU A 248 3.25 15.47 -33.27
C GLU A 248 3.03 16.49 -34.38
N GLN A 249 2.25 17.54 -34.11
CA GLN A 249 1.99 18.61 -35.07
C GLN A 249 3.29 19.34 -35.48
N ALA A 250 4.22 19.48 -34.55
CA ALA A 250 5.53 20.05 -34.84
C ALA A 250 6.38 19.14 -35.73
N LEU A 251 6.37 17.82 -35.51
CA LEU A 251 7.05 16.84 -36.36
C LEU A 251 6.50 16.87 -37.79
N ALA A 252 5.19 17.08 -37.94
CA ALA A 252 4.55 17.28 -39.24
C ALA A 252 4.85 18.65 -39.89
N GLY A 253 5.68 19.50 -39.26
CA GLY A 253 6.01 20.85 -39.74
C GLY A 253 4.94 21.91 -39.47
N ALA A 254 3.83 21.56 -38.81
CA ALA A 254 2.73 22.45 -38.48
C ALA A 254 2.98 23.19 -37.15
N TRP A 255 3.89 24.16 -37.17
CA TRP A 255 4.30 24.93 -35.99
C TRP A 255 3.16 25.70 -35.32
N LEU A 256 2.25 26.30 -36.11
CA LEU A 256 1.15 27.09 -35.57
C LEU A 256 0.14 26.22 -34.80
N PRO A 257 -0.38 25.09 -35.33
CA PRO A 257 -1.18 24.14 -34.56
C PRO A 257 -0.47 23.62 -33.31
N ALA A 258 0.83 23.34 -33.39
CA ALA A 258 1.60 22.90 -32.22
C ALA A 258 1.59 23.95 -31.10
N LEU A 259 1.79 25.23 -31.44
CA LEU A 259 1.72 26.34 -30.48
C LEU A 259 0.32 26.51 -29.88
N LEU A 260 -0.74 26.29 -30.66
CA LEU A 260 -2.12 26.33 -30.16
C LEU A 260 -2.40 25.23 -29.14
N TRP A 261 -1.89 24.02 -29.35
CA TRP A 261 -2.00 22.92 -28.39
C TRP A 261 -1.20 23.17 -27.10
N LEU A 262 0.00 23.75 -27.21
CA LEU A 262 0.74 24.20 -26.02
C LEU A 262 0.00 25.31 -25.27
N LEU A 263 -0.60 26.26 -25.99
CA LEU A 263 -1.41 27.32 -25.39
C LEU A 263 -2.63 26.74 -24.68
N TYR A 264 -3.33 25.77 -25.28
CA TYR A 264 -4.43 25.05 -24.64
C TYR A 264 -3.98 24.39 -23.34
N SER A 265 -2.85 23.67 -23.35
CA SER A 265 -2.29 23.06 -22.14
C SER A 265 -1.89 24.09 -21.08
N ALA A 266 -1.33 25.23 -21.50
CA ALA A 266 -0.96 26.33 -20.60
C ALA A 266 -2.18 27.01 -19.97
N VAL A 267 -3.27 27.20 -20.72
CA VAL A 267 -4.54 27.73 -20.20
C VAL A 267 -5.14 26.77 -19.18
N LEU A 268 -5.13 25.47 -19.47
CA LEU A 268 -5.60 24.45 -18.53
C LEU A 268 -4.76 24.44 -17.25
N LEU A 269 -3.44 24.57 -17.38
CA LEU A 269 -2.51 24.67 -16.25
C LEU A 269 -2.82 25.89 -15.39
N ALA A 270 -3.04 27.04 -16.02
CA ALA A 270 -3.41 28.28 -15.34
C ALA A 270 -4.77 28.16 -14.63
N ALA A 271 -5.76 27.51 -15.26
CA ALA A 271 -7.06 27.25 -14.66
C ALA A 271 -6.96 26.35 -13.42
N ILE A 272 -6.23 25.23 -13.50
CA ILE A 272 -5.99 24.34 -12.36
C ILE A 272 -5.24 25.08 -11.25
N THR A 273 -4.21 25.86 -11.59
CA THR A 273 -3.46 26.68 -10.64
C THR A 273 -4.37 27.69 -9.94
N TRP A 274 -5.27 28.33 -10.68
CA TRP A 274 -6.21 29.29 -10.14
C TRP A 274 -7.20 28.63 -9.17
N VAL A 275 -7.80 27.50 -9.54
CA VAL A 275 -8.69 26.75 -8.63
C VAL A 275 -7.92 26.33 -7.38
N TRP A 276 -6.75 25.72 -7.55
CA TRP A 276 -5.88 25.32 -6.45
C TRP A 276 -5.55 26.50 -5.50
N PHE A 277 -5.22 27.67 -6.06
CA PHE A 277 -4.96 28.89 -5.30
C PHE A 277 -6.17 29.31 -4.45
N GLN A 278 -7.39 29.23 -5.00
CA GLN A 278 -8.61 29.53 -4.26
C GLN A 278 -8.84 28.56 -3.11
N LEU A 279 -8.60 27.26 -3.32
CA LEU A 279 -8.72 26.24 -2.28
C LEU A 279 -7.70 26.44 -1.15
N MET A 280 -6.46 26.75 -1.52
CA MET A 280 -5.41 27.02 -0.54
C MET A 280 -5.73 28.27 0.28
N THR A 281 -6.27 29.31 -0.37
CA THR A 281 -6.71 30.53 0.32
C THR A 281 -7.86 30.24 1.28
N ARG A 282 -8.84 29.45 0.87
CA ARG A 282 -9.95 29.00 1.73
C ARG A 282 -9.45 28.22 2.94
N LEU A 283 -8.45 27.36 2.78
CA LEU A 283 -7.83 26.64 3.89
C LEU A 283 -7.13 27.59 4.87
N ALA A 284 -6.34 28.52 4.34
CA ALA A 284 -5.60 29.48 5.15
C ALA A 284 -6.52 30.43 5.94
N THR A 285 -7.71 30.73 5.44
CA THR A 285 -8.70 31.59 6.11
C THR A 285 -9.66 30.82 7.04
N GLY A 286 -9.43 29.52 7.28
CA GLY A 286 -10.25 28.71 8.19
C GLY A 286 -11.57 28.19 7.60
N GLY A 287 -11.75 28.29 6.28
CA GLY A 287 -12.90 27.75 5.54
C GLY A 287 -12.94 26.22 5.44
N GLY A 288 -11.93 25.52 5.99
CA GLY A 288 -11.81 24.07 5.98
C GLY A 288 -11.46 23.47 4.60
N PHE A 289 -11.27 22.15 4.56
CA PHE A 289 -11.07 21.41 3.31
C PHE A 289 -12.36 21.35 2.49
N LEU A 290 -12.23 21.16 1.16
CA LEU A 290 -13.40 20.99 0.27
C LEU A 290 -14.26 19.80 0.70
N VAL A 291 -13.62 18.69 1.03
CA VAL A 291 -14.29 17.45 1.40
C VAL A 291 -13.76 16.97 2.75
N GLY A 292 -14.67 16.63 3.67
CA GLY A 292 -14.34 16.17 5.03
C GLY A 292 -14.90 17.02 6.18
N GLY A 293 -15.49 18.19 5.89
CA GLY A 293 -16.22 19.01 6.86
C GLY A 293 -15.38 19.57 8.03
N ARG A 294 -15.95 20.51 8.79
CA ARG A 294 -15.37 20.93 10.08
C ARG A 294 -15.38 19.73 11.03
N PRO A 295 -14.35 19.54 11.88
CA PRO A 295 -14.39 18.51 12.91
C PRO A 295 -15.61 18.80 13.81
N GLN A 296 -16.69 18.05 13.61
CA GLN A 296 -17.84 18.09 14.49
C GLN A 296 -17.36 17.59 15.85
N ALA A 297 -17.54 18.41 16.87
CA ALA A 297 -17.41 17.99 18.26
C ALA A 297 -18.24 16.70 18.41
N GLU A 298 -17.54 15.62 18.71
CA GLU A 298 -18.13 14.30 18.87
C GLU A 298 -19.18 14.41 19.98
N LYS A 299 -20.46 14.42 19.60
CA LYS A 299 -21.55 14.41 20.59
C LYS A 299 -21.37 13.14 21.42
N GLU A 300 -21.10 13.32 22.71
CA GLU A 300 -21.05 12.24 23.69
C GLU A 300 -22.31 11.39 23.52
N LYS A 301 -22.13 10.17 23.01
CA LYS A 301 -23.23 9.22 22.93
C LYS A 301 -23.48 8.70 24.34
N PRO A 302 -24.71 8.80 24.86
CA PRO A 302 -25.03 8.28 26.18
C PRO A 302 -24.70 6.78 26.22
N VAL A 303 -23.97 6.39 27.27
CA VAL A 303 -23.57 4.99 27.50
C VAL A 303 -24.81 4.20 27.88
N VAL A 304 -25.50 3.63 26.89
CA VAL A 304 -26.60 2.69 27.12
C VAL A 304 -25.98 1.37 27.59
N GLN A 305 -26.12 1.06 28.88
CA GLN A 305 -25.79 -0.24 29.44
C GLN A 305 -26.71 -1.29 28.79
N LYS A 306 -26.18 -2.06 27.83
CA LYS A 306 -26.91 -3.18 27.24
C LYS A 306 -26.91 -4.35 28.21
N ALA A 307 -28.11 -4.87 28.49
CA ALA A 307 -28.33 -6.06 29.29
C ALA A 307 -27.52 -7.26 28.78
N ALA A 308 -27.03 -8.07 29.72
CA ALA A 308 -26.15 -9.21 29.49
C ALA A 308 -26.82 -10.28 28.62
N ARG A 309 -26.48 -10.29 27.33
CA ARG A 309 -26.80 -11.39 26.42
C ARG A 309 -25.93 -12.59 26.79
N ARG A 310 -26.53 -13.78 26.98
CA ARG A 310 -25.78 -15.03 27.14
C ARG A 310 -24.81 -15.18 25.98
N SER A 311 -23.51 -15.13 26.28
CA SER A 311 -22.45 -15.14 25.28
C SER A 311 -21.81 -16.52 25.23
N VAL A 312 -21.36 -16.93 24.03
CA VAL A 312 -20.57 -18.16 23.80
C VAL A 312 -19.30 -18.20 24.67
N LEU A 313 -18.87 -17.03 25.16
CA LEU A 313 -17.76 -16.85 26.10
C LEU A 313 -17.97 -17.52 27.48
N ASN A 314 -19.20 -17.89 27.85
CA ASN A 314 -19.50 -18.52 29.14
C ASN A 314 -18.90 -19.92 29.31
N TRP A 315 -18.36 -20.53 28.24
CA TRP A 315 -17.68 -21.83 28.27
C TRP A 315 -16.21 -21.72 28.70
N LEU A 316 -15.65 -20.51 28.70
CA LEU A 316 -14.27 -20.24 29.14
C LEU A 316 -14.25 -19.89 30.63
N PRO A 317 -13.13 -20.10 31.33
CA PRO A 317 -12.91 -19.52 32.65
C PRO A 317 -13.19 -18.02 32.64
N GLU A 318 -13.83 -17.50 33.69
CA GLU A 318 -14.39 -16.15 33.72
C GLU A 318 -13.35 -15.06 33.42
N ASP A 319 -12.13 -15.22 33.92
CA ASP A 319 -11.02 -14.32 33.65
C ASP A 319 -10.56 -14.34 32.18
N LEU A 320 -10.49 -15.52 31.57
CA LEU A 320 -10.17 -15.67 30.16
C LEU A 320 -11.30 -15.14 29.27
N ALA A 321 -12.55 -15.39 29.63
CA ALA A 321 -13.73 -14.87 28.95
C ALA A 321 -13.75 -13.34 28.92
N MET A 322 -13.40 -12.69 30.03
CA MET A 322 -13.28 -11.23 30.10
C MET A 322 -12.16 -10.69 29.20
N LEU A 323 -10.99 -11.32 29.19
CA LEU A 323 -9.87 -10.94 28.32
C LEU A 323 -10.22 -11.11 26.83
N VAL A 324 -10.80 -12.25 26.44
CA VAL A 324 -11.25 -12.50 25.07
C VAL A 324 -12.33 -11.50 24.68
N GLY A 325 -13.28 -11.20 25.56
CA GLY A 325 -14.33 -10.20 25.33
C GLY A 325 -13.80 -8.77 25.21
N LYS A 326 -12.73 -8.42 25.93
CA LYS A 326 -12.00 -7.15 25.75
C LYS A 326 -11.38 -7.10 24.36
N GLU A 327 -10.63 -8.12 23.98
CA GLU A 327 -9.93 -8.19 22.68
C GLU A 327 -10.89 -8.15 21.50
N LEU A 328 -12.00 -8.91 21.55
CA LEU A 328 -13.00 -8.93 20.47
C LEU A 328 -13.65 -7.55 20.27
N ARG A 329 -13.93 -6.83 21.38
CA ARG A 329 -14.43 -5.44 21.32
C ARG A 329 -13.37 -4.49 20.78
N SER A 330 -12.10 -4.68 21.15
CA SER A 330 -10.98 -3.88 20.64
C SER A 330 -10.84 -4.02 19.12
N VAL A 331 -10.93 -5.25 18.61
CA VAL A 331 -10.86 -5.56 17.17
C VAL A 331 -11.95 -4.82 16.40
N TRP A 332 -13.17 -4.80 16.92
CA TRP A 332 -14.27 -4.10 16.28
C TRP A 332 -14.11 -2.57 16.33
N ARG A 333 -13.60 -2.04 17.45
CA ARG A 333 -13.39 -0.60 17.64
C ARG A 333 -12.23 -0.07 16.78
N VAL A 334 -11.15 -0.83 16.62
CA VAL A 334 -9.94 -0.42 15.90
C VAL A 334 -10.05 -0.79 14.41
N PRO A 335 -10.23 0.18 13.48
CA PRO A 335 -10.42 -0.09 12.05
C PRO A 335 -9.27 -0.90 11.42
N GLN A 336 -8.03 -0.63 11.83
CA GLN A 336 -6.83 -1.30 11.30
C GLN A 336 -6.88 -2.83 11.47
N ARG A 337 -7.44 -3.33 12.58
CA ARG A 337 -7.61 -4.78 12.78
C ARG A 337 -8.65 -5.37 11.83
N ARG A 338 -9.68 -4.60 11.44
CA ARG A 338 -10.66 -5.02 10.42
C ARG A 338 -10.06 -5.03 9.02
N VAL A 339 -9.17 -4.09 8.72
CA VAL A 339 -8.42 -4.08 7.44
C VAL A 339 -7.57 -5.33 7.29
N GLY A 340 -6.90 -5.79 8.36
CA GLY A 340 -6.15 -7.05 8.34
C GLY A 340 -7.00 -8.26 7.94
N MET A 341 -8.27 -8.31 8.37
CA MET A 341 -9.22 -9.35 7.95
C MET A 341 -9.52 -9.28 6.44
N LEU A 342 -9.74 -8.08 5.90
CA LEU A 342 -10.02 -7.88 4.47
C LEU A 342 -8.80 -8.21 3.61
N GLN A 343 -7.60 -7.76 3.99
CA GLN A 343 -6.36 -8.10 3.30
C GLN A 343 -6.14 -9.61 3.26
N GLY A 344 -6.52 -10.30 4.34
CA GLY A 344 -6.44 -11.76 4.41
C GLY A 344 -7.22 -12.49 3.32
N VAL A 345 -8.41 -12.02 2.98
CA VAL A 345 -9.27 -12.64 1.94
C VAL A 345 -8.73 -12.42 0.52
N LEU A 346 -8.01 -11.33 0.30
CA LEU A 346 -7.55 -10.95 -1.03
C LEU A 346 -6.40 -11.83 -1.56
N ILE A 347 -5.48 -12.24 -0.69
CA ILE A 347 -4.27 -12.98 -1.10
C ILE A 347 -4.57 -14.29 -1.84
N PRO A 348 -5.48 -15.16 -1.38
CA PRO A 348 -5.87 -16.37 -2.11
C PRO A 348 -6.49 -16.08 -3.47
N PHE A 349 -7.24 -14.98 -3.58
CA PHE A 349 -7.78 -14.54 -4.87
C PHE A 349 -6.64 -14.22 -5.83
N PHE A 350 -5.58 -13.55 -5.35
CA PHE A 350 -4.35 -13.31 -6.12
C PHE A 350 -3.58 -14.57 -6.49
N MET A 351 -3.50 -15.57 -5.60
CA MET A 351 -2.80 -16.82 -5.88
C MET A 351 -3.59 -17.75 -6.81
N MET A 352 -4.93 -17.74 -6.73
CA MET A 352 -5.80 -18.61 -7.52
C MET A 352 -6.13 -18.00 -8.88
N GLY A 353 -6.17 -16.67 -8.97
CA GLY A 353 -6.61 -15.97 -10.17
C GLY A 353 -5.84 -16.35 -11.43
N PRO A 354 -4.50 -16.55 -11.43
CA PRO A 354 -3.80 -16.99 -12.64
C PRO A 354 -4.35 -18.28 -13.24
N PHE A 355 -4.71 -19.23 -12.39
CA PHE A 355 -5.27 -20.51 -12.81
C PHE A 355 -6.69 -20.40 -13.35
N LEU A 356 -7.49 -19.45 -12.83
CA LEU A 356 -8.82 -19.15 -13.38
C LEU A 356 -8.75 -18.56 -14.80
N PHE A 357 -7.62 -17.97 -15.18
CA PHE A 357 -7.42 -17.37 -16.50
C PHE A 357 -6.50 -18.20 -17.43
N THR A 358 -5.97 -19.33 -16.94
CA THR A 358 -5.10 -20.22 -17.71
C THR A 358 -5.94 -21.02 -18.71
N GLY A 359 -5.64 -20.92 -20.01
CA GLY A 359 -6.24 -21.76 -21.06
C GLY A 359 -7.41 -21.16 -21.83
N GLY A 360 -7.29 -19.95 -22.37
CA GLY A 360 -8.20 -19.56 -23.47
C GLY A 360 -9.61 -19.08 -23.11
N ASN A 361 -10.12 -19.41 -21.91
CA ASN A 361 -11.56 -19.36 -21.67
C ASN A 361 -11.91 -19.11 -20.19
N ILE A 362 -12.86 -18.20 -19.92
CA ILE A 362 -13.52 -18.09 -18.60
C ILE A 362 -14.27 -19.40 -18.27
N THR A 363 -14.54 -20.23 -19.29
CA THR A 363 -15.19 -21.54 -19.17
C THR A 363 -14.25 -22.67 -18.72
N GLY A 364 -12.93 -22.48 -18.68
CA GLY A 364 -12.01 -23.44 -18.03
C GLY A 364 -12.36 -23.64 -16.56
N GLY A 365 -12.99 -22.63 -15.96
CA GLY A 365 -13.68 -22.70 -14.70
C GLY A 365 -12.77 -23.15 -13.56
N VAL A 366 -13.39 -23.62 -12.49
CA VAL A 366 -12.70 -24.20 -11.34
C VAL A 366 -11.83 -25.40 -11.71
N SER A 367 -12.16 -26.10 -12.80
CA SER A 367 -11.44 -27.29 -13.29
C SER A 367 -10.02 -27.02 -13.78
N ALA A 368 -9.68 -25.78 -14.14
CA ALA A 368 -8.33 -25.41 -14.56
C ALA A 368 -7.35 -25.27 -13.39
N ILE A 369 -7.84 -25.21 -12.15
CA ILE A 369 -6.99 -25.09 -10.97
C ILE A 369 -6.33 -26.45 -10.66
N PRO A 370 -4.98 -26.51 -10.63
CA PRO A 370 -4.29 -27.76 -10.36
C PRO A 370 -4.61 -28.34 -8.98
N SER A 371 -4.64 -29.68 -8.87
CA SER A 371 -4.89 -30.37 -7.60
C SER A 371 -3.85 -30.07 -6.51
N TRP A 372 -2.62 -29.70 -6.91
CA TRP A 372 -1.55 -29.27 -5.99
C TRP A 372 -1.83 -27.92 -5.34
N PHE A 373 -2.81 -27.14 -5.82
CA PHE A 373 -3.21 -25.88 -5.19
C PHE A 373 -3.56 -26.07 -3.71
N GLY A 374 -4.05 -27.24 -3.30
CA GLY A 374 -4.28 -27.58 -1.90
C GLY A 374 -3.03 -27.47 -1.00
N LEU A 375 -1.83 -27.64 -1.56
CA LEU A 375 -0.55 -27.43 -0.85
C LEU A 375 -0.27 -25.96 -0.53
N SER A 376 -0.90 -25.02 -1.24
CA SER A 376 -0.75 -23.60 -0.97
C SER A 376 -1.56 -23.14 0.25
N LEU A 377 -2.61 -23.88 0.65
CA LEU A 377 -3.47 -23.50 1.77
C LEU A 377 -2.71 -23.39 3.10
N PRO A 378 -1.84 -24.34 3.49
CA PRO A 378 -1.01 -24.16 4.68
C PRO A 378 -0.07 -22.96 4.62
N VAL A 379 0.51 -22.66 3.45
CA VAL A 379 1.38 -21.49 3.26
C VAL A 379 0.58 -20.19 3.41
N TYR A 380 -0.62 -20.16 2.82
CA TYR A 380 -1.55 -19.05 3.00
C TYR A 380 -1.95 -18.88 4.48
N ALA A 381 -2.21 -19.97 5.19
CA ALA A 381 -2.46 -19.92 6.64
C ALA A 381 -1.26 -19.32 7.39
N LEU A 382 -0.04 -19.79 7.14
CA LEU A 382 1.16 -19.23 7.78
C LEU A 382 1.23 -17.72 7.61
N PHE A 383 1.07 -17.24 6.37
CA PHE A 383 1.14 -15.81 6.07
C PHE A 383 0.02 -15.03 6.76
N LEU A 384 -1.22 -15.50 6.65
CA LEU A 384 -2.39 -14.83 7.21
C LEU A 384 -2.32 -14.72 8.72
N PHE A 385 -2.00 -15.82 9.39
CA PHE A 385 -1.89 -15.86 10.85
C PHE A 385 -0.71 -15.01 11.31
N TRP A 386 0.46 -15.14 10.66
CA TRP A 386 1.63 -14.33 10.93
C TRP A 386 1.32 -12.82 10.88
N VAL A 387 0.78 -12.32 9.76
CA VAL A 387 0.50 -10.88 9.58
C VAL A 387 -0.51 -10.36 10.60
N ASN A 388 -1.51 -11.15 10.97
CA ASN A 388 -2.53 -10.74 11.94
C ASN A 388 -2.06 -10.79 13.40
N SER A 389 -1.14 -11.71 13.74
CA SER A 389 -0.69 -11.91 15.12
C SER A 389 0.66 -11.28 15.44
N GLN A 390 1.33 -10.61 14.50
CA GLN A 390 2.57 -9.89 14.82
C GLN A 390 2.33 -8.82 15.89
N ASN A 391 3.32 -8.68 16.79
CA ASN A 391 3.40 -7.58 17.75
C ASN A 391 2.16 -7.43 18.65
N MET A 392 1.67 -8.56 19.17
CA MET A 392 0.42 -8.69 19.95
C MET A 392 0.27 -7.70 21.11
N LEU A 393 1.38 -7.37 21.79
CA LEU A 393 1.42 -6.46 22.93
C LEU A 393 1.30 -4.99 22.52
N ALA A 394 1.90 -4.58 21.41
CA ALA A 394 1.90 -3.18 21.00
C ALA A 394 0.51 -2.64 20.66
N TRP A 395 -0.40 -3.54 20.29
CA TRP A 395 -1.81 -3.21 20.06
C TRP A 395 -2.58 -2.82 21.34
N GLU A 396 -1.99 -2.95 22.52
CA GLU A 396 -2.54 -2.37 23.76
C GLU A 396 -2.25 -0.87 23.88
N GLY A 397 -1.24 -0.36 23.15
CA GLY A 397 -0.81 1.03 23.21
C GLY A 397 -0.55 1.50 24.64
N ARG A 398 -1.12 2.65 25.00
CA ARG A 398 -1.02 3.23 26.36
C ARG A 398 -1.71 2.42 27.45
N GLY A 399 -2.56 1.45 27.09
CA GLY A 399 -3.23 0.55 28.03
C GLY A 399 -2.40 -0.64 28.47
N LEU A 400 -1.19 -0.84 27.93
CA LEU A 400 -0.34 -1.96 28.32
C LEU A 400 0.04 -1.92 29.82
N PRO A 401 0.50 -0.80 30.41
CA PRO A 401 0.84 -0.77 31.83
C PRO A 401 -0.34 -1.09 32.73
N SER A 402 -1.54 -0.61 32.41
CA SER A 402 -2.74 -0.91 33.21
C SER A 402 -3.15 -2.38 33.12
N LEU A 403 -2.94 -3.03 31.97
CA LEU A 403 -3.14 -4.48 31.83
C LEU A 403 -2.15 -5.27 32.69
N LEU A 404 -0.88 -4.84 32.75
CA LEU A 404 0.16 -5.50 33.54
C LEU A 404 -0.06 -5.31 35.05
N LEU A 405 -0.71 -4.24 35.49
CA LEU A 405 -1.08 -4.07 36.90
C LEU A 405 -2.17 -5.06 37.38
N THR A 406 -2.85 -5.75 36.48
CA THR A 406 -3.85 -6.76 36.88
C THR A 406 -3.19 -8.00 37.48
N PRO A 407 -3.82 -8.66 38.48
CA PRO A 407 -3.28 -9.86 39.12
C PRO A 407 -3.40 -11.12 38.23
N LEU A 408 -3.60 -10.96 36.93
CA LEU A 408 -3.80 -12.06 35.99
C LEU A 408 -2.47 -12.68 35.58
N PRO A 409 -2.39 -14.02 35.49
CA PRO A 409 -1.19 -14.69 35.01
C PRO A 409 -0.92 -14.31 33.55
N ARG A 410 0.33 -13.95 33.26
CA ARG A 410 0.72 -13.36 31.97
C ARG A 410 0.47 -14.26 30.77
N TRP A 411 0.58 -15.58 30.94
CA TRP A 411 0.30 -16.54 29.87
C TRP A 411 -1.18 -16.52 29.42
N ARG A 412 -2.13 -16.18 30.31
CA ARG A 412 -3.56 -16.05 29.95
C ARG A 412 -3.83 -14.85 29.07
N ILE A 413 -3.02 -13.78 29.19
CA ILE A 413 -3.09 -12.62 28.29
C ILE A 413 -2.78 -13.05 26.86
N PHE A 414 -1.70 -13.81 26.66
CA PHE A 414 -1.34 -14.34 25.34
C PHE A 414 -2.34 -15.37 24.84
N LEU A 415 -2.86 -16.25 25.69
CA LEU A 415 -3.87 -17.21 25.29
C LEU A 415 -5.16 -16.53 24.83
N ALA A 416 -5.63 -15.52 25.56
CA ALA A 416 -6.82 -14.74 25.19
C ALA A 416 -6.64 -14.09 23.82
N LYS A 417 -5.50 -13.42 23.60
CA LYS A 417 -5.17 -12.81 22.31
C LYS A 417 -5.04 -13.86 21.21
N GLY A 418 -4.41 -14.99 21.50
CA GLY A 418 -4.25 -16.10 20.56
C GLY A 418 -5.59 -16.67 20.10
N LEU A 419 -6.55 -16.87 21.01
CA LEU A 419 -7.91 -17.30 20.67
C LEU A 419 -8.63 -16.27 19.79
N VAL A 420 -8.47 -14.98 20.08
CA VAL A 420 -9.08 -13.92 19.26
C VAL A 420 -8.43 -13.86 17.88
N PHE A 421 -7.11 -13.99 17.76
CA PHE A 421 -6.46 -14.04 16.45
C PHE A 421 -6.78 -15.33 15.68
N LEU A 422 -6.95 -16.47 16.37
CA LEU A 422 -7.49 -17.68 15.76
C LEU A 422 -8.86 -17.43 15.13
N LEU A 423 -9.74 -16.68 15.79
CA LEU A 423 -11.05 -16.32 15.22
C LEU A 423 -10.90 -15.33 14.05
N ILE A 424 -10.09 -14.29 14.20
CA ILE A 424 -9.96 -13.21 13.22
C ILE A 424 -9.28 -13.67 11.93
N ALA A 425 -8.19 -14.42 12.04
CA ALA A 425 -7.47 -14.98 10.89
C ALA A 425 -8.10 -16.31 10.42
N GLY A 426 -8.58 -17.13 11.36
CA GLY A 426 -9.21 -18.41 11.01
C GLY A 426 -10.52 -18.25 10.25
N THR A 427 -11.35 -17.25 10.55
CA THR A 427 -12.62 -17.03 9.83
C THR A 427 -12.42 -16.83 8.31
N PRO A 428 -11.64 -15.83 7.84
CA PRO A 428 -11.39 -15.66 6.40
C PRO A 428 -10.66 -16.87 5.80
N PHE A 429 -9.72 -17.49 6.54
CA PHE A 429 -9.05 -18.71 6.09
C PHE A 429 -10.03 -19.86 5.82
N LEU A 430 -10.97 -20.10 6.74
CA LEU A 430 -11.98 -21.14 6.64
C LEU A 430 -12.96 -20.87 5.49
N ILE A 431 -13.35 -19.61 5.28
CA ILE A 431 -14.22 -19.22 4.16
C ILE A 431 -13.52 -19.52 2.83
N VAL A 432 -12.29 -19.04 2.66
CA VAL A 432 -11.50 -19.26 1.43
C VAL A 432 -11.23 -20.75 1.22
N SER A 433 -10.77 -21.45 2.25
CA SER A 433 -10.45 -22.87 2.15
C SER A 433 -11.70 -23.71 1.90
N GLY A 434 -12.83 -23.37 2.52
CA GLY A 434 -14.12 -24.00 2.26
C GLY A 434 -14.59 -23.81 0.83
N LEU A 435 -14.45 -22.59 0.28
CA LEU A 435 -14.70 -22.32 -1.14
C LEU A 435 -13.75 -23.15 -2.03
N ALA A 436 -12.46 -23.22 -1.70
CA ALA A 436 -11.49 -24.03 -2.44
C ALA A 436 -11.80 -25.54 -2.38
N ILE A 437 -12.27 -26.06 -1.24
CA ILE A 437 -12.71 -27.46 -1.11
C ILE A 437 -13.95 -27.71 -1.97
N ALA A 438 -14.95 -26.83 -1.91
CA ALA A 438 -16.17 -26.95 -2.70
C ALA A 438 -15.88 -26.91 -4.20
N ALA A 439 -14.89 -26.11 -4.59
CA ALA A 439 -14.44 -25.94 -5.96
C ALA A 439 -13.63 -27.16 -6.45
N LEU A 440 -12.55 -27.51 -5.75
CA LEU A 440 -11.56 -28.49 -6.23
C LEU A 440 -11.89 -29.94 -5.89
N LYS A 441 -12.68 -30.18 -4.85
CA LYS A 441 -13.06 -31.52 -4.35
C LYS A 441 -11.87 -32.49 -4.20
N SER A 442 -10.68 -31.96 -3.92
CA SER A 442 -9.44 -32.71 -3.76
C SER A 442 -9.17 -33.02 -2.30
N TRP A 443 -8.71 -34.24 -2.02
CA TRP A 443 -8.28 -34.64 -0.68
C TRP A 443 -7.14 -33.76 -0.14
N VAL A 444 -6.26 -33.30 -1.03
CA VAL A 444 -5.13 -32.42 -0.70
C VAL A 444 -5.63 -31.08 -0.17
N THR A 445 -6.69 -30.53 -0.78
CA THR A 445 -7.30 -29.27 -0.35
C THR A 445 -7.99 -29.42 1.00
N THR A 446 -8.68 -30.54 1.22
CA THR A 446 -9.35 -30.83 2.50
C THR A 446 -8.34 -30.96 3.64
N TYR A 447 -7.31 -31.81 3.50
CA TYR A 447 -6.29 -31.94 4.55
C TYR A 447 -5.40 -30.70 4.65
N GLY A 448 -5.14 -30.01 3.54
CA GLY A 448 -4.44 -28.73 3.52
C GLY A 448 -5.12 -27.65 4.36
N MET A 449 -6.47 -27.60 4.39
CA MET A 449 -7.21 -26.71 5.29
C MET A 449 -6.92 -27.02 6.76
N PHE A 450 -7.05 -28.28 7.19
CA PHE A 450 -6.83 -28.66 8.59
C PHE A 450 -5.38 -28.48 9.03
N ILE A 451 -4.43 -28.84 8.15
CA ILE A 451 -3.01 -28.63 8.40
C ILE A 451 -2.70 -27.13 8.48
N GLY A 452 -3.30 -26.31 7.62
CA GLY A 452 -3.19 -24.86 7.67
C GLY A 452 -3.70 -24.25 8.98
N LEU A 453 -4.83 -24.72 9.52
CA LEU A 453 -5.32 -24.27 10.84
C LEU A 453 -4.35 -24.60 11.97
N GLY A 454 -3.83 -25.83 12.00
CA GLY A 454 -2.84 -26.26 12.99
C GLY A 454 -1.56 -25.42 12.89
N MET A 455 -1.08 -25.18 11.67
CA MET A 455 0.09 -24.35 11.42
C MET A 455 -0.15 -22.87 11.78
N GLY A 456 -1.36 -22.36 11.57
CA GLY A 456 -1.79 -21.04 12.00
C GLY A 456 -1.74 -20.88 13.52
N ALA A 457 -2.21 -21.88 14.28
CA ALA A 457 -2.13 -21.88 15.74
C ALA A 457 -0.67 -21.87 16.23
N ALA A 458 0.20 -22.69 15.63
CA ALA A 458 1.63 -22.70 15.94
C ALA A 458 2.31 -21.36 15.59
N SER A 459 1.92 -20.73 14.49
CA SER A 459 2.43 -19.41 14.08
C SER A 459 2.09 -18.31 15.08
N ILE A 460 0.86 -18.32 15.61
CA ILE A 460 0.46 -17.40 16.69
C ILE A 460 1.38 -17.58 17.91
N ALA A 461 1.73 -18.81 18.27
CA ALA A 461 2.63 -19.10 19.38
C ALA A 461 4.00 -18.43 19.21
N VAL A 462 4.60 -18.58 18.02
CA VAL A 462 5.88 -17.96 17.68
C VAL A 462 5.77 -16.44 17.73
N THR A 463 4.69 -15.86 17.19
CA THR A 463 4.50 -14.40 17.26
C THR A 463 4.22 -13.88 18.67
N ALA A 464 3.62 -14.68 19.55
CA ALA A 464 3.43 -14.32 20.95
C ALA A 464 4.79 -14.15 21.65
N VAL A 465 5.69 -15.12 21.48
CA VAL A 465 7.08 -15.03 21.97
C VAL A 465 7.83 -13.88 21.30
N GLY A 466 7.70 -13.75 19.97
CA GLY A 466 8.29 -12.66 19.21
C GLY A 466 7.86 -11.27 19.68
N SER A 467 6.61 -11.10 20.13
CA SER A 467 6.10 -9.83 20.64
C SER A 467 6.72 -9.39 21.98
N VAL A 468 7.24 -10.34 22.75
CA VAL A 468 7.96 -10.11 24.02
C VAL A 468 9.44 -9.85 23.75
N LEU A 469 10.04 -10.60 22.82
CA LEU A 469 11.48 -10.48 22.51
C LEU A 469 11.80 -9.26 21.65
N PHE A 470 10.91 -8.94 20.70
CA PHE A 470 11.09 -7.89 19.71
C PHE A 470 9.88 -6.93 19.72
N PRO A 471 9.61 -6.25 20.85
CA PRO A 471 8.52 -5.28 20.94
C PRO A 471 8.77 -4.09 20.00
N SER A 472 7.74 -3.67 19.27
CA SER A 472 7.76 -2.44 18.48
C SER A 472 6.57 -1.56 18.90
N PRO A 473 6.78 -0.35 19.42
CA PRO A 473 5.67 0.48 19.89
C PRO A 473 4.79 0.87 18.71
N ILE A 474 3.45 0.75 18.82
CA ILE A 474 2.49 1.20 17.81
C ILE A 474 1.71 2.39 18.37
N ASN A 475 1.70 3.51 17.65
CA ASN A 475 0.91 4.67 18.05
C ASN A 475 -0.53 4.56 17.52
N LEU A 476 -1.44 4.04 18.35
CA LEU A 476 -2.85 3.83 18.02
C LEU A 476 -3.70 5.11 18.06
N GLU A 477 -3.23 6.14 18.77
CA GLU A 477 -3.94 7.40 19.04
C GLU A 477 -3.47 8.56 18.15
N ALA A 478 -2.35 8.41 17.44
CA ALA A 478 -1.91 9.44 16.52
C ALA A 478 -3.00 9.71 15.47
N LYS A 479 -3.55 10.93 15.49
CA LYS A 479 -4.39 11.48 14.41
C LYS A 479 -3.70 11.35 13.04
N ARG A 480 -2.37 11.20 13.03
CA ARG A 480 -1.54 10.85 11.88
C ARG A 480 -0.72 9.62 12.21
N THR A 481 -1.24 8.45 11.90
CA THR A 481 -0.44 7.23 12.02
C THR A 481 0.68 7.30 11.00
N ARG A 482 1.91 7.42 11.49
CA ARG A 482 3.05 6.73 10.89
C ARG A 482 2.60 5.28 10.66
N GLY A 483 2.90 4.72 9.48
CA GLY A 483 2.44 3.36 9.15
C GLY A 483 2.78 2.36 10.26
N SER A 484 2.03 1.27 10.38
CA SER A 484 2.30 0.20 11.38
C SER A 484 3.73 -0.37 11.30
N PHE A 485 4.44 -0.09 10.21
CA PHE A 485 5.84 -0.47 9.95
C PHE A 485 6.86 0.67 10.21
N GLN A 486 6.41 1.88 10.52
CA GLN A 486 7.25 3.07 10.74
C GLN A 486 7.37 3.44 12.23
N SER A 487 6.84 2.61 13.13
CA SER A 487 6.72 2.97 14.54
C SER A 487 7.92 2.48 15.36
N GLY A 488 8.88 3.39 15.57
CA GLY A 488 9.75 3.47 16.75
C GLY A 488 10.66 2.28 17.08
N GLY A 489 10.74 1.24 16.25
CA GLY A 489 11.59 0.09 16.48
C GLY A 489 13.05 0.36 16.08
N ASN A 490 13.99 -0.16 16.87
CA ASN A 490 15.41 -0.20 16.48
C ASN A 490 15.59 -1.11 15.24
N LEU A 491 16.66 -0.89 14.47
CA LEU A 491 17.01 -1.75 13.32
C LEU A 491 17.00 -3.24 13.68
N LYS A 492 17.49 -3.59 14.88
CA LYS A 492 17.49 -4.96 15.41
C LYS A 492 16.08 -5.54 15.49
N THR A 493 15.12 -4.78 16.03
CA THR A 493 13.71 -5.19 16.12
C THR A 493 13.11 -5.34 14.73
N GLY A 494 13.35 -4.39 13.83
CA GLY A 494 12.88 -4.47 12.45
C GLY A 494 13.41 -5.69 11.70
N CYS A 495 14.72 -5.92 11.75
CA CYS A 495 15.34 -7.11 11.16
C CYS A 495 14.77 -8.39 11.78
N ALA A 496 14.67 -8.49 13.10
CA ALA A 496 14.16 -9.68 13.77
C ALA A 496 12.70 -9.99 13.40
N VAL A 497 11.85 -8.98 13.31
CA VAL A 497 10.42 -9.13 12.94
C VAL A 497 10.25 -9.55 11.48
N VAL A 498 11.15 -9.10 10.59
CA VAL A 498 11.11 -9.40 9.14
C VAL A 498 11.81 -10.72 8.79
N THR A 499 12.83 -11.15 9.54
CA THR A 499 13.61 -12.35 9.21
C THR A 499 13.49 -13.45 10.26
N ILE A 500 13.89 -13.18 11.50
CA ILE A 500 13.97 -14.20 12.56
C ILE A 500 12.59 -14.80 12.84
N VAL A 501 11.56 -13.96 12.99
CA VAL A 501 10.20 -14.42 13.29
C VAL A 501 9.64 -15.31 12.15
N PRO A 502 9.68 -14.91 10.86
CA PRO A 502 9.28 -15.79 9.76
C PRO A 502 10.06 -17.09 9.66
N ILE A 503 11.39 -17.05 9.84
CA ILE A 503 12.21 -18.26 9.83
C ILE A 503 11.78 -19.19 10.97
N SER A 504 11.53 -18.64 12.15
CA SER A 504 11.08 -19.42 13.32
C SER A 504 9.69 -20.03 13.06
N ILE A 505 8.78 -19.28 12.43
CA ILE A 505 7.47 -19.79 11.99
C ILE A 505 7.66 -20.95 11.00
N ALA A 506 8.54 -20.80 10.01
CA ALA A 506 8.81 -21.86 9.03
C ALA A 506 9.37 -23.13 9.69
N VAL A 507 10.34 -22.98 10.59
CA VAL A 507 10.99 -24.10 11.30
C VAL A 507 9.98 -24.83 12.20
N VAL A 508 9.20 -24.12 13.01
CA VAL A 508 8.20 -24.72 13.91
C VAL A 508 7.10 -25.46 13.12
N ASN A 509 6.75 -24.96 11.94
CA ASN A 509 5.69 -25.55 11.13
C ASN A 509 6.17 -26.61 10.12
N LEU A 510 7.48 -26.82 9.99
CA LEU A 510 8.08 -27.77 9.07
C LEU A 510 7.54 -29.20 9.27
N PRO A 511 7.41 -29.75 10.50
CA PRO A 511 6.89 -31.11 10.69
C PRO A 511 5.46 -31.29 10.14
N ALA A 512 4.58 -30.31 10.35
CA ALA A 512 3.21 -30.36 9.86
C ALA A 512 3.13 -30.21 8.33
N GLY A 513 3.90 -29.27 7.76
CA GLY A 513 3.96 -29.05 6.32
C GLY A 513 4.60 -30.22 5.56
N ALA A 514 5.65 -30.82 6.11
CA ALA A 514 6.35 -31.96 5.53
C ALA A 514 5.43 -33.18 5.39
N LEU A 515 4.58 -33.46 6.37
CA LEU A 515 3.62 -34.56 6.28
C LEU A 515 2.67 -34.41 5.08
N LEU A 516 2.18 -33.20 4.80
CA LEU A 516 1.35 -32.95 3.63
C LEU A 516 2.16 -33.07 2.32
N GLY A 517 3.37 -32.53 2.30
CA GLY A 517 4.26 -32.62 1.14
C GLY A 517 4.62 -34.06 0.78
N VAL A 518 4.96 -34.88 1.78
CA VAL A 518 5.24 -36.32 1.62
C VAL A 518 3.96 -37.05 1.20
N ALA A 519 2.82 -36.77 1.83
CA ALA A 519 1.54 -37.37 1.45
C ALA A 519 1.19 -37.08 -0.02
N TYR A 520 1.42 -35.84 -0.48
CA TYR A 520 1.19 -35.46 -1.87
C TYR A 520 2.18 -36.14 -2.82
N TYR A 521 3.47 -36.11 -2.51
CA TYR A 521 4.53 -36.67 -3.36
C TYR A 521 4.35 -38.17 -3.60
N PHE A 522 3.98 -38.92 -2.56
CA PHE A 522 3.73 -40.37 -2.66
C PHE A 522 2.26 -40.72 -2.93
N ASN A 523 1.39 -39.72 -3.12
CA ASN A 523 -0.06 -39.89 -3.30
C ASN A 523 -0.73 -40.76 -2.22
N LEU A 524 -0.40 -40.52 -0.94
CA LEU A 524 -0.88 -41.25 0.23
C LEU A 524 -1.94 -40.43 1.01
N PRO A 525 -3.24 -40.53 0.67
CA PRO A 525 -4.28 -39.73 1.31
C PRO A 525 -4.42 -40.02 2.82
N TRP A 526 -4.16 -41.26 3.26
CA TRP A 526 -4.19 -41.61 4.68
C TRP A 526 -3.13 -40.84 5.48
N LEU A 527 -1.95 -40.60 4.90
CA LEU A 527 -0.89 -39.82 5.53
C LEU A 527 -1.29 -38.35 5.65
N GLY A 528 -2.04 -37.83 4.67
CA GLY A 528 -2.66 -36.51 4.73
C GLY A 528 -3.66 -36.38 5.87
N ALA A 529 -4.50 -37.41 6.11
CA ALA A 529 -5.44 -37.45 7.23
C ALA A 529 -4.73 -37.47 8.59
N VAL A 530 -3.69 -38.33 8.72
CA VAL A 530 -2.84 -38.37 9.92
C VAL A 530 -2.14 -37.03 10.13
N GLY A 531 -1.61 -36.43 9.06
CA GLY A 531 -0.99 -35.11 9.09
C GLY A 531 -1.95 -34.00 9.53
N ALA A 532 -3.21 -34.06 9.11
CA ALA A 532 -4.25 -33.12 9.54
C ALA A 532 -4.53 -33.21 11.04
N VAL A 533 -4.75 -34.42 11.58
CA VAL A 533 -4.96 -34.62 13.02
C VAL A 533 -3.72 -34.22 13.80
N PHE A 534 -2.53 -34.66 13.36
CA PHE A 534 -1.26 -34.30 13.96
C PHE A 534 -1.08 -32.78 14.01
N SER A 535 -1.30 -32.07 12.90
CA SER A 535 -1.11 -30.62 12.84
C SER A 535 -2.04 -29.86 13.78
N LEU A 536 -3.30 -30.27 13.93
CA LEU A 536 -4.23 -29.65 14.87
C LEU A 536 -3.79 -29.84 16.33
N VAL A 537 -3.42 -31.07 16.71
CA VAL A 537 -2.96 -31.39 18.07
C VAL A 537 -1.63 -30.71 18.36
N TYR A 538 -0.68 -30.79 17.44
CA TYR A 538 0.63 -30.14 17.52
C TYR A 538 0.48 -28.62 17.60
N GLY A 539 -0.32 -28.01 16.72
CA GLY A 539 -0.58 -26.58 16.70
C GLY A 539 -1.21 -26.07 18.00
N ALA A 540 -2.19 -26.79 18.54
CA ALA A 540 -2.80 -26.48 19.84
C ALA A 540 -1.78 -26.60 21.00
N GLY A 541 -0.97 -27.65 21.00
CA GLY A 541 0.09 -27.86 21.99
C GLY A 541 1.15 -26.76 21.95
N ILE A 542 1.62 -26.40 20.74
CA ILE A 542 2.60 -25.33 20.52
C ILE A 542 2.01 -23.97 20.90
N LEU A 543 0.74 -23.69 20.57
CA LEU A 543 0.06 -22.47 21.02
C LEU A 543 0.04 -22.35 22.55
N TYR A 544 -0.35 -23.43 23.23
CA TYR A 544 -0.38 -23.45 24.69
C TYR A 544 1.02 -23.26 25.30
N ALA A 545 2.01 -24.02 24.81
CA ALA A 545 3.39 -23.93 25.27
C ALA A 545 4.00 -22.55 24.99
N GLY A 546 3.78 -22.00 23.79
CA GLY A 546 4.26 -20.67 23.40
C GLY A 546 3.61 -19.54 24.19
N CYS A 547 2.31 -19.63 24.53
CA CYS A 547 1.66 -18.68 25.42
C CYS A 547 2.23 -18.74 26.84
N ARG A 548 2.54 -19.93 27.36
CA ARG A 548 3.22 -20.09 28.66
C ARG A 548 4.63 -19.51 28.62
N LEU A 549 5.42 -19.83 27.60
CA LEU A 549 6.77 -19.31 27.43
C LEU A 549 6.76 -17.77 27.31
N ALA A 550 5.90 -17.21 26.47
CA ALA A 550 5.74 -15.76 26.32
C ALA A 550 5.28 -15.12 27.63
N GLY A 551 4.41 -15.79 28.40
CA GLY A 551 3.97 -15.35 29.72
C GLY A 551 5.12 -15.25 30.72
N ASN A 552 5.96 -16.29 30.81
CA ASN A 552 7.12 -16.32 31.70
C ASN A 552 8.15 -15.24 31.30
N LEU A 553 8.45 -15.13 30.01
CA LEU A 553 9.35 -14.10 29.49
C LEU A 553 8.81 -12.68 29.73
N LEU A 554 7.49 -12.49 29.65
CA LEU A 554 6.85 -11.21 29.97
C LEU A 554 7.00 -10.85 31.45
N GLN A 555 6.96 -11.82 32.35
CA GLN A 555 7.21 -11.57 33.79
C GLN A 555 8.65 -11.14 34.03
N GLU A 556 9.62 -11.77 33.37
CA GLU A 556 11.05 -11.43 33.51
C GLU A 556 11.39 -10.06 32.91
N ARG A 557 10.73 -9.70 31.79
CA ARG A 557 11.07 -8.50 30.99
C ARG A 557 10.05 -7.37 31.09
N GLU A 558 9.16 -7.43 32.07
CA GLU A 558 8.06 -6.47 32.23
C GLU A 558 8.53 -5.00 32.26
N PRO A 559 9.57 -4.64 33.05
CA PRO A 559 10.07 -3.26 33.09
C PRO A 559 10.67 -2.81 31.76
N GLU A 560 11.43 -3.68 31.10
CA GLU A 560 12.05 -3.42 29.80
C GLU A 560 11.00 -3.19 28.71
N LEU A 561 9.93 -3.99 28.72
CA LEU A 561 8.84 -3.90 27.77
C LEU A 561 8.04 -2.62 27.93
N VAL A 562 7.71 -2.23 29.16
CA VAL A 562 7.04 -0.96 29.42
C VAL A 562 7.92 0.22 28.97
N ALA A 563 9.22 0.19 29.26
CA ALA A 563 10.16 1.22 28.81
C ALA A 563 10.26 1.28 27.28
N THR A 564 10.30 0.14 26.60
CA THR A 564 10.42 0.07 25.12
C THR A 564 9.12 0.47 24.42
N MET A 565 7.97 0.19 25.04
CA MET A 565 6.65 0.52 24.50
C MET A 565 6.22 1.97 24.79
N LYS A 566 6.95 2.70 25.66
CA LYS A 566 6.78 4.14 25.78
C LYS A 566 7.17 4.79 24.45
N LEU A 567 6.20 5.43 23.82
CA LEU A 567 6.48 6.29 22.67
C LEU A 567 7.44 7.40 23.15
N PRO A 568 8.43 7.82 22.33
CA PRO A 568 9.21 9.00 22.64
C PRO A 568 8.25 10.16 22.90
N ASP A 569 8.41 10.85 24.02
CA ASP A 569 7.63 12.06 24.29
C ASP A 569 7.83 13.03 23.11
N ASP A 570 6.70 13.44 22.49
CA ASP A 570 6.64 14.25 21.26
C ASP A 570 7.41 15.58 21.36
#